data_AF-A0A8C3RLQ3-F1
#
_entry.id   AF-A0A8C3RLQ3-F1
#
_cell.length_a   1.000
_cell.length_b   1.000
_cell.length_c   1.000
_cell.angle_alpha   90.00
_cell.angle_beta   90.00
_cell.angle_gamma   90.00
#
_symmetry.space_group_name_H-M   'P 1'
#
loop_
_entity.id
_entity.type
_entity.pdbx_description
1 polymer ?
#
loop_
_entity_poly.entity_id
_entity_poly.type
_entity_poly.pdbx_seq_one_letter_code
_entity_poly.pdbx_strand_id
1 'polypeptide(L)'
;MNRFKVSRFRHAAAKPARKEAWIRDIRAGSATSCGNHIKSSCCLIAFNADSAGVLGIVPLESRDGGKRAVSQLCCHSDVVTDFDFSPFDALLLATGSADETVKVWRLSESGQDLPSCPGVTLGPAGCQVETLQFHPTADGVLVSGAGRTAKVWDVAQQKPLTGRYCRRSPAEHVPSA
;
A
#
# COMPACT_ATOMS: atom_id res chain seq x y z
N MET A 1 20.83 45.54 -4.59
CA MET A 1 20.65 44.48 -3.57
C MET A 1 19.59 43.50 -4.07
N ASN A 2 19.95 42.25 -4.37
CA ASN A 2 18.98 41.25 -4.86
C ASN A 2 18.06 40.82 -3.71
N ARG A 3 16.78 41.20 -3.83
CA ARG A 3 15.73 41.03 -2.80
C ARG A 3 15.22 39.59 -2.66
N PHE A 4 15.59 38.69 -3.57
CA PHE A 4 15.16 37.29 -3.56
C PHE A 4 16.34 36.34 -3.78
N LYS A 5 16.47 35.38 -2.86
CA LYS A 5 17.45 34.29 -2.95
C LYS A 5 16.90 33.25 -3.92
N VAL A 6 17.62 33.04 -5.02
CA VAL A 6 17.24 32.06 -6.04
C VAL A 6 17.23 30.65 -5.43
N SER A 7 16.21 29.86 -5.76
CA SER A 7 16.08 28.47 -5.27
C SER A 7 17.31 27.64 -5.64
N ARG A 8 17.80 26.82 -4.71
CA ARG A 8 18.88 25.85 -4.98
C ARG A 8 18.49 24.78 -6.01
N PHE A 9 17.18 24.60 -6.24
CA PHE A 9 16.61 23.61 -7.16
C PHE A 9 16.15 24.21 -8.48
N ARG A 10 16.46 25.48 -8.78
CA ARG A 10 16.01 26.13 -10.04
C ARG A 10 16.45 25.43 -11.33
N HIS A 11 17.46 24.56 -11.23
CA HIS A 11 18.03 23.79 -12.34
C HIS A 11 17.87 22.28 -12.14
N ALA A 12 16.97 21.85 -11.25
CA ALA A 12 16.67 20.44 -11.08
C ALA A 12 15.96 19.93 -12.35
N ALA A 13 16.56 18.92 -12.99
CA ALA A 13 16.03 18.32 -14.21
C ALA A 13 16.03 16.79 -14.06
N ALA A 14 14.96 16.15 -14.54
CA ALA A 14 14.85 14.70 -14.55
C ALA A 14 15.88 14.10 -15.52
N LYS A 15 16.64 13.12 -15.04
CA LYS A 15 17.55 12.31 -15.87
C LYS A 15 17.02 10.89 -15.90
N PRO A 16 16.31 10.47 -16.97
CA PRO A 16 15.81 9.11 -17.06
C PRO A 16 16.98 8.13 -17.06
N ALA A 17 16.80 7.01 -16.38
CA ALA A 17 17.80 5.95 -16.37
C ALA A 17 17.98 5.36 -17.78
N ARG A 18 19.17 4.82 -18.05
CA ARG A 18 19.43 4.13 -19.31
C ARG A 18 18.58 2.87 -19.43
N LYS A 19 18.35 2.42 -20.66
CA LYS A 19 17.46 1.29 -20.99
C LYS A 19 17.83 -0.02 -20.29
N GLU A 20 19.10 -0.19 -19.93
CA GLU A 20 19.62 -1.38 -19.26
C GLU A 20 19.17 -1.46 -17.79
N ALA A 21 18.88 -0.31 -17.18
CA ALA A 21 18.35 -0.22 -15.82
C ALA A 21 16.83 -0.37 -15.76
N TRP A 22 16.15 -0.47 -16.91
CA TRP A 22 14.70 -0.58 -16.96
C TRP A 22 14.28 -2.00 -16.60
N ILE A 23 13.24 -2.10 -15.78
CA ILE A 23 12.56 -3.36 -15.53
C ILE A 23 11.62 -3.59 -16.71
N ARG A 24 11.86 -4.65 -17.49
CA ARG A 24 11.14 -4.97 -18.73
C ARG A 24 10.28 -6.21 -18.56
N ASP A 25 9.37 -6.41 -19.51
CA ASP A 25 8.45 -7.56 -19.58
C ASP A 25 7.52 -7.66 -18.37
N ILE A 26 7.18 -6.52 -17.77
CA ILE A 26 6.22 -6.42 -16.69
C ILE A 26 4.80 -6.47 -17.28
N ARG A 27 3.98 -7.40 -16.78
CA ARG A 27 2.53 -7.41 -17.00
C ARG A 27 1.84 -6.56 -15.94
N ALA A 28 1.98 -5.24 -16.05
CA ALA A 28 1.27 -4.31 -15.17
C ALA A 28 -0.19 -4.19 -15.62
N GLY A 29 -1.11 -4.34 -14.68
CA GLY A 29 -2.53 -4.22 -14.95
C GLY A 29 -2.99 -2.76 -14.97
N SER A 30 -3.95 -2.49 -15.84
CA SER A 30 -4.70 -1.23 -15.88
C SER A 30 -6.01 -1.35 -15.10
N ALA A 31 -6.06 -2.21 -14.07
CA ALA A 31 -7.24 -2.36 -13.24
C ALA A 31 -7.63 -0.98 -12.72
N THR A 32 -8.91 -0.62 -12.87
CA THR A 32 -9.47 0.68 -12.51
C THR A 32 -9.53 0.80 -10.99
N SER A 33 -8.37 0.96 -10.35
CA SER A 33 -8.29 1.35 -8.95
C SER A 33 -7.97 2.83 -8.83
N CYS A 34 -8.50 3.46 -7.79
CA CYS A 34 -8.22 4.84 -7.43
C CYS A 34 -6.95 4.99 -6.56
N GLY A 35 -6.37 3.87 -6.12
CA GLY A 35 -5.19 3.84 -5.27
C GLY A 35 -3.87 3.83 -6.03
N ASN A 36 -2.78 3.58 -5.31
CA ASN A 36 -1.45 3.60 -5.89
C ASN A 36 -1.21 2.33 -6.71
N HIS A 37 -0.79 2.46 -7.97
CA HIS A 37 -0.50 1.30 -8.81
C HIS A 37 0.93 0.77 -8.67
N ILE A 38 1.83 1.55 -8.05
CA ILE A 38 3.24 1.21 -7.84
C ILE A 38 3.70 1.78 -6.48
N LYS A 39 4.33 0.95 -5.66
CA LYS A 39 5.01 1.35 -4.41
C LYS A 39 6.35 0.64 -4.30
N SER A 40 7.23 1.16 -3.45
CA SER A 40 8.51 0.52 -3.17
C SER A 40 8.88 0.64 -1.71
N SER A 41 9.54 -0.38 -1.18
CA SER A 41 10.35 -0.30 0.02
C SER A 41 11.80 0.03 -0.34
N CYS A 42 12.75 -0.16 0.58
CA CYS A 42 14.17 -0.04 0.28
C CYS A 42 14.76 -1.24 -0.49
N CYS A 43 14.02 -2.36 -0.58
CA CYS A 43 14.50 -3.58 -1.26
C CYS A 43 13.53 -4.13 -2.31
N LEU A 44 12.24 -3.78 -2.28
CA LEU A 44 11.22 -4.33 -3.19
C LEU A 44 10.43 -3.21 -3.88
N ILE A 45 9.95 -3.51 -5.08
CA ILE A 45 8.92 -2.76 -5.80
C ILE A 45 7.69 -3.67 -5.88
N ALA A 46 6.53 -3.12 -5.56
CA ALA A 46 5.24 -3.75 -5.74
C ALA A 46 4.41 -2.93 -6.75
N PHE A 47 3.69 -3.61 -7.63
CA PHE A 47 2.78 -2.97 -8.59
C PHE A 47 1.58 -3.86 -8.90
N ASN A 48 0.48 -3.28 -9.38
CA ASN A 48 -0.70 -4.07 -9.78
C ASN A 48 -0.40 -4.92 -11.02
N ALA A 49 -0.63 -6.23 -10.95
CA ALA A 49 -0.52 -7.12 -12.10
C ALA A 49 -1.78 -7.04 -12.99
N ASP A 50 -1.71 -7.61 -14.19
CA ASP A 50 -2.84 -7.68 -15.14
C ASP A 50 -4.06 -8.45 -14.62
N SER A 51 -3.83 -9.42 -13.74
CA SER A 51 -4.87 -10.19 -13.07
C SER A 51 -5.43 -9.47 -11.84
N ALA A 52 -6.75 -9.50 -11.69
CA ALA A 52 -7.41 -9.02 -10.47
C ALA A 52 -6.90 -9.76 -9.23
N GLY A 53 -6.73 -9.04 -8.13
CA GLY A 53 -6.25 -9.59 -6.86
C GLY A 53 -4.76 -9.94 -6.80
N VAL A 54 -4.01 -9.69 -7.88
CA VAL A 54 -2.59 -10.08 -7.98
C VAL A 54 -1.69 -8.84 -8.00
N LEU A 55 -0.61 -8.89 -7.22
CA LEU A 55 0.47 -7.91 -7.27
C LEU A 55 1.73 -8.51 -7.90
N GLY A 56 2.44 -7.73 -8.69
CA GLY A 56 3.80 -8.03 -9.11
C GLY A 56 4.80 -7.51 -8.09
N ILE A 57 5.71 -8.37 -7.65
CA ILE A 57 6.80 -8.05 -6.71
C ILE A 57 8.13 -8.22 -7.44
N VAL A 58 9.00 -7.23 -7.33
CA VAL A 58 10.33 -7.21 -7.96
C VAL A 58 11.37 -6.67 -6.99
N PRO A 59 12.53 -7.31 -6.83
CA PRO A 59 13.62 -6.74 -6.05
C PRO A 59 14.22 -5.50 -6.71
N LEU A 60 14.55 -4.49 -5.90
CA LEU A 60 15.18 -3.24 -6.33
C LEU A 60 16.60 -3.49 -6.84
N GLU A 61 17.35 -4.32 -6.14
CA GLU A 61 18.72 -4.70 -6.49
C GLU A 61 18.73 -6.10 -7.13
N SER A 62 19.51 -6.26 -8.20
CA SER A 62 19.74 -7.59 -8.81
C SER A 62 21.00 -8.17 -8.17
N ARG A 63 20.87 -9.28 -7.41
CA ARG A 63 22.03 -9.90 -6.73
C ARG A 63 23.12 -10.36 -7.71
N ASP A 64 22.77 -10.66 -8.97
CA ASP A 64 23.69 -11.24 -9.96
C ASP A 64 23.89 -10.38 -11.22
N GLY A 65 23.45 -9.11 -11.21
CA GLY A 65 23.49 -8.25 -12.40
C GLY A 65 22.60 -8.74 -13.56
N GLY A 66 21.82 -9.80 -13.34
CA GLY A 66 20.88 -10.39 -14.28
C GLY A 66 19.53 -9.68 -14.32
N LYS A 67 18.66 -10.15 -15.23
CA LYS A 67 17.28 -9.68 -15.39
C LYS A 67 16.53 -9.81 -14.05
N ARG A 68 15.95 -8.71 -13.57
CA ARG A 68 15.12 -8.73 -12.36
C ARG A 68 13.89 -9.61 -12.61
N ALA A 69 13.75 -10.67 -11.83
CA ALA A 69 12.60 -11.56 -11.91
C ALA A 69 11.38 -10.88 -11.31
N VAL A 70 10.24 -10.98 -12.00
CA VAL A 70 8.94 -10.54 -11.51
C VAL A 70 8.22 -11.75 -10.93
N SER A 71 7.83 -11.65 -9.67
CA SER A 71 7.04 -12.68 -8.99
C SER A 71 5.62 -12.17 -8.79
N GLN A 72 4.64 -13.08 -8.78
CA GLN A 72 3.23 -12.73 -8.62
C GLN A 72 2.72 -13.17 -7.25
N LEU A 73 2.19 -12.21 -6.49
CA LEU A 73 1.55 -12.43 -5.20
C LEU A 73 0.03 -12.45 -5.39
N CYS A 74 -0.58 -13.62 -5.24
CA CYS A 74 -2.04 -13.77 -5.25
C CYS A 74 -2.61 -13.31 -3.92
N CYS A 75 -3.00 -12.04 -3.83
CA CYS A 75 -3.34 -11.40 -2.57
C CYS A 75 -4.82 -11.61 -2.19
N HIS A 76 -5.70 -11.32 -3.15
CA HIS A 76 -7.13 -11.12 -2.91
C HIS A 76 -7.98 -11.86 -3.94
N SER A 77 -9.26 -12.08 -3.63
CA SER A 77 -10.22 -12.68 -4.57
C SER A 77 -10.79 -11.67 -5.56
N ASP A 78 -10.58 -10.38 -5.32
CA ASP A 78 -11.03 -9.28 -6.16
C ASP A 78 -9.89 -8.26 -6.36
N VAL A 79 -10.11 -7.22 -7.17
CA VAL A 79 -9.12 -6.20 -7.53
C VAL A 79 -8.45 -5.60 -6.28
N VAL A 80 -7.12 -5.51 -6.31
CA VAL A 80 -6.36 -4.77 -5.30
C VAL A 80 -6.51 -3.28 -5.60
N THR A 81 -7.12 -2.56 -4.66
CA THR A 81 -7.46 -1.15 -4.81
C THR A 81 -6.30 -0.25 -4.40
N ASP A 82 -5.62 -0.58 -3.31
CA ASP A 82 -4.45 0.14 -2.79
C ASP A 82 -3.55 -0.82 -1.99
N PHE A 83 -2.28 -0.46 -1.85
CA PHE A 83 -1.29 -1.20 -1.06
C PHE A 83 -0.18 -0.28 -0.59
N ASP A 84 0.48 -0.63 0.51
CA ASP A 84 1.53 0.18 1.11
C ASP A 84 2.57 -0.67 1.83
N PHE A 85 3.84 -0.26 1.78
CA PHE A 85 4.92 -0.88 2.56
C PHE A 85 5.01 -0.23 3.93
N SER A 86 5.39 -1.00 4.95
CA SER A 86 5.70 -0.42 6.26
C SER A 86 6.95 0.46 6.16
N PRO A 87 6.94 1.68 6.72
CA PRO A 87 8.13 2.52 6.80
C PRO A 87 9.17 1.98 7.80
N PHE A 88 8.81 0.99 8.64
CA PHE A 88 9.68 0.38 9.65
C PHE A 88 10.19 -1.01 9.27
N ASP A 89 9.46 -1.74 8.41
CA ASP A 89 9.83 -3.08 7.93
C ASP A 89 9.67 -3.14 6.40
N ALA A 90 10.79 -3.18 5.69
CA ALA A 90 10.84 -3.13 4.22
C ALA A 90 10.22 -4.36 3.54
N LEU A 91 9.99 -5.43 4.29
CA LEU A 91 9.39 -6.69 3.83
C LEU A 91 7.93 -6.82 4.22
N LEU A 92 7.39 -5.88 5.00
CA LEU A 92 6.00 -5.87 5.40
C LEU A 92 5.17 -5.05 4.42
N LEU A 93 4.23 -5.72 3.73
CA LEU A 93 3.33 -5.12 2.74
C LEU A 93 1.88 -5.29 3.20
N ALA A 94 1.11 -4.20 3.22
CA ALA A 94 -0.34 -4.24 3.41
C ALA A 94 -1.05 -4.07 2.06
N THR A 95 -2.08 -4.85 1.82
CA THR A 95 -2.89 -4.83 0.59
C THR A 95 -4.37 -4.72 0.93
N GLY A 96 -5.10 -3.94 0.15
CA GLY A 96 -6.52 -3.66 0.33
C GLY A 96 -7.24 -3.92 -0.96
N SER A 97 -8.47 -4.42 -0.86
CA SER A 97 -9.20 -4.90 -2.03
C SER A 97 -10.69 -4.55 -1.99
N ALA A 98 -11.30 -4.66 -3.16
CA ALA A 98 -12.73 -4.73 -3.35
C ALA A 98 -13.38 -5.93 -2.65
N ASP A 99 -12.60 -6.95 -2.26
CA ASP A 99 -13.07 -8.08 -1.43
C ASP A 99 -13.38 -7.71 0.04
N GLU A 100 -13.34 -6.41 0.36
CA GLU A 100 -13.61 -5.80 1.68
C GLU A 100 -12.61 -6.18 2.77
N THR A 101 -11.49 -6.81 2.41
CA THR A 101 -10.44 -7.19 3.36
C THR A 101 -9.16 -6.39 3.16
N VAL A 102 -8.42 -6.28 4.25
CA VAL A 102 -7.04 -5.81 4.26
C VAL A 102 -6.17 -6.98 4.66
N LYS A 103 -5.16 -7.31 3.87
CA LYS A 103 -4.23 -8.40 4.14
C LYS A 103 -2.83 -7.86 4.34
N VAL A 104 -2.09 -8.43 5.27
CA VAL A 104 -0.69 -8.06 5.52
C VAL A 104 0.21 -9.25 5.26
N TRP A 105 1.26 -9.00 4.50
CA TRP A 105 2.17 -9.98 3.94
C TRP A 105 3.57 -9.70 4.43
N ARG A 106 4.27 -10.75 4.85
CA ARG A 106 5.71 -10.70 5.06
C ARG A 106 6.38 -11.33 3.84
N LEU A 107 7.10 -10.51 3.09
CA LEU A 107 7.77 -10.89 1.85
C LEU A 107 9.21 -11.34 2.14
N SER A 108 9.84 -11.98 1.17
CA SER A 108 11.27 -12.32 1.20
C SER A 108 12.09 -11.24 0.50
N GLU A 109 13.33 -11.01 0.94
CA GLU A 109 14.25 -10.06 0.30
C GLU A 109 14.55 -10.42 -1.17
N SER A 110 14.50 -11.70 -1.52
CA SER A 110 14.69 -12.15 -2.90
C SER A 110 13.53 -11.72 -3.80
N GLY A 111 12.35 -11.46 -3.22
CA GLY A 111 11.11 -11.24 -3.94
C GLY A 111 10.64 -12.45 -4.75
N GLN A 112 11.29 -13.62 -4.63
CA GLN A 112 10.97 -14.84 -5.38
C GLN A 112 10.13 -15.81 -4.57
N ASP A 113 10.45 -15.98 -3.30
CA ASP A 113 9.71 -16.83 -2.38
C ASP A 113 8.60 -16.02 -1.75
N LEU A 114 7.48 -15.93 -2.47
CA LEU A 114 6.31 -15.20 -2.01
C LEU A 114 5.41 -16.09 -1.14
N PRO A 115 4.85 -15.55 -0.03
CA PRO A 115 3.93 -16.31 0.82
C PRO A 115 2.64 -16.68 0.07
N SER A 116 2.14 -17.89 0.29
CA SER A 116 0.86 -18.35 -0.28
C SER A 116 -0.37 -17.85 0.50
N CYS A 117 -0.18 -17.47 1.77
CA CYS A 117 -1.22 -16.99 2.66
C CYS A 117 -0.78 -15.71 3.37
N PRO A 118 -1.71 -14.79 3.68
CA PRO A 118 -1.37 -13.58 4.43
C PRO A 118 -1.03 -13.93 5.87
N GLY A 119 -0.08 -13.19 6.46
CA GLY A 119 0.25 -13.34 7.87
C GLY A 119 -0.86 -12.78 8.77
N VAL A 120 -1.53 -11.72 8.31
CA VAL A 120 -2.68 -11.10 9.00
C VAL A 120 -3.77 -10.78 7.99
N THR A 121 -5.02 -11.03 8.35
CA THR A 121 -6.19 -10.55 7.61
C THR A 121 -7.03 -9.68 8.55
N LEU A 122 -7.26 -8.43 8.18
CA LEU A 122 -8.06 -7.45 8.91
C LEU A 122 -9.35 -7.20 8.11
N GLY A 123 -10.50 -7.41 8.74
CA GLY A 123 -11.80 -7.23 8.09
C GLY A 123 -12.85 -8.26 8.54
N PRO A 124 -14.02 -8.30 7.87
CA PRO A 124 -14.40 -7.45 6.73
C PRO A 124 -14.62 -5.98 7.11
N ALA A 125 -14.38 -5.08 6.17
CA ALA A 125 -14.68 -3.67 6.34
C ALA A 125 -16.19 -3.36 6.15
N GLY A 126 -16.93 -4.23 5.44
CA GLY A 126 -18.34 -4.06 5.08
C GLY A 126 -18.57 -3.19 3.84
N CYS A 127 -17.49 -2.75 3.20
CA CYS A 127 -17.40 -1.99 1.96
C CYS A 127 -16.02 -2.29 1.35
N GLN A 128 -15.86 -2.08 0.04
CA GLN A 128 -14.54 -2.13 -0.60
C GLN A 128 -13.55 -1.22 0.12
N VAL A 129 -12.33 -1.71 0.32
CA VAL A 129 -11.23 -0.88 0.82
C VAL A 129 -10.80 0.03 -0.32
N GLU A 130 -10.75 1.33 -0.11
CA GLU A 130 -10.42 2.30 -1.16
C GLU A 130 -9.01 2.84 -0.99
N THR A 131 -8.51 2.91 0.25
CA THR A 131 -7.16 3.40 0.53
C THR A 131 -6.55 2.72 1.74
N LEU A 132 -5.23 2.56 1.70
CA LEU A 132 -4.41 2.04 2.77
C LEU A 132 -3.17 2.91 2.98
N GLN A 133 -2.84 3.16 4.24
CA GLN A 133 -1.63 3.88 4.57
C GLN A 133 -1.06 3.43 5.92
N PHE A 134 0.22 3.03 5.93
CA PHE A 134 0.94 2.84 7.18
C PHE A 134 1.21 4.18 7.87
N HIS A 135 1.17 4.18 9.19
CA HIS A 135 1.50 5.35 9.95
C HIS A 135 3.01 5.67 9.83
N PRO A 136 3.39 6.92 9.52
CA PRO A 136 4.79 7.24 9.23
C PRO A 136 5.70 7.24 10.47
N THR A 137 5.15 7.29 11.68
CA THR A 137 5.93 7.44 12.93
C THR A 137 5.62 6.40 14.00
N ALA A 138 4.66 5.50 13.78
CA ALA A 138 4.27 4.48 14.74
C ALA A 138 4.25 3.12 14.05
N ASP A 139 5.07 2.20 14.54
CA ASP A 139 5.19 0.87 13.97
C ASP A 139 3.90 0.07 14.14
N GLY A 140 3.57 -0.74 13.13
CA GLY A 140 2.40 -1.61 13.13
C GLY A 140 1.04 -0.90 13.09
N VAL A 141 0.99 0.43 12.97
CA VAL A 141 -0.27 1.17 12.83
C VAL A 141 -0.63 1.35 11.36
N LEU A 142 -1.81 0.87 10.96
CA LEU A 142 -2.30 0.94 9.60
C LEU A 142 -3.68 1.59 9.56
N VAL A 143 -3.91 2.50 8.63
CA VAL A 143 -5.23 3.10 8.38
C VAL A 143 -5.80 2.50 7.10
N SER A 144 -7.05 2.06 7.17
CA SER A 144 -7.84 1.63 6.00
C SER A 144 -9.08 2.50 5.84
N GLY A 145 -9.24 3.11 4.68
CA GLY A 145 -10.47 3.79 4.27
C GLY A 145 -11.37 2.84 3.50
N ALA A 146 -12.64 2.74 3.88
CA ALA A 146 -13.66 1.97 3.18
C ALA A 146 -15.00 2.72 3.23
N GLY A 147 -15.48 3.18 2.07
CA GLY A 147 -16.71 3.96 1.94
C GLY A 147 -16.64 5.24 2.76
N ARG A 148 -17.59 5.42 3.70
CA ARG A 148 -17.64 6.60 4.59
C ARG A 148 -16.91 6.41 5.91
N THR A 149 -16.09 5.37 6.04
CA THR A 149 -15.42 5.04 7.30
C THR A 149 -13.91 4.90 7.11
N ALA A 150 -13.16 5.32 8.12
CA ALA A 150 -11.75 5.00 8.25
C ALA A 150 -11.57 4.19 9.54
N LYS A 151 -10.84 3.08 9.44
CA LYS A 151 -10.48 2.23 10.58
C LYS A 151 -8.98 2.30 10.78
N VAL A 152 -8.56 2.48 12.02
CA VAL A 152 -7.15 2.41 12.42
C VAL A 152 -6.93 1.05 13.06
N TRP A 153 -5.88 0.36 12.64
CA TRP A 153 -5.54 -0.99 13.06
C TRP A 153 -4.19 -1.01 13.74
N ASP A 154 -4.09 -1.84 14.77
CA ASP A 154 -2.83 -2.40 15.23
C ASP A 154 -2.64 -3.74 14.52
N VAL A 155 -1.68 -3.78 13.59
CA VAL A 155 -1.38 -4.94 12.74
C VAL A 155 -0.81 -6.09 13.57
N ALA A 156 0.00 -5.81 14.59
CA ALA A 156 0.61 -6.83 15.43
C ALA A 156 -0.43 -7.53 16.31
N GLN A 157 -1.39 -6.76 16.84
CA GLN A 157 -2.47 -7.29 17.68
C GLN A 157 -3.69 -7.74 16.87
N GLN A 158 -3.72 -7.47 15.56
CA GLN A 158 -4.84 -7.75 14.66
C GLN A 158 -6.16 -7.13 15.12
N LYS A 159 -6.11 -5.94 15.73
CA LYS A 159 -7.28 -5.29 16.35
C LYS A 159 -7.47 -3.88 15.82
N PRO A 160 -8.73 -3.45 15.62
CA PRO A 160 -9.01 -2.04 15.36
C PRO A 160 -8.73 -1.23 16.64
N LEU A 161 -7.89 -0.21 16.53
CA LEU A 161 -7.66 0.79 17.58
C LEU A 161 -8.84 1.75 17.69
N THR A 162 -9.56 1.96 16.59
CA THR A 162 -10.80 2.74 16.57
C THR A 162 -11.98 1.93 17.07
N GLY A 163 -12.20 1.97 18.38
CA GLY A 163 -13.42 1.53 19.04
C GLY A 163 -13.73 2.41 20.24
N ARG A 164 -14.25 3.63 20.01
CA ARG A 164 -15.08 4.43 20.96
C ARG A 164 -15.34 5.90 20.58
N TYR A 165 -14.84 6.42 19.47
CA TYR A 165 -15.07 7.83 19.08
C TYR A 165 -15.72 7.98 17.71
N CYS A 166 -16.86 7.34 17.51
CA CYS A 166 -17.86 7.94 16.62
C CYS A 166 -18.73 8.82 17.52
N ARG A 167 -18.40 10.11 17.65
CA ARG A 167 -19.35 11.08 18.23
C ARG A 167 -20.56 11.08 17.29
N ARG A 168 -21.57 10.27 17.58
CA ARG A 168 -22.94 10.68 17.26
C ARG A 168 -23.16 11.94 18.08
N SER A 169 -23.38 13.07 17.41
CA SER A 169 -24.00 14.22 18.06
C SER A 169 -25.26 13.71 18.78
N PRO A 170 -25.47 14.02 20.06
CA PRO A 170 -26.80 13.87 20.64
C PRO A 170 -27.70 14.82 19.84
N ALA A 171 -28.72 14.29 19.18
CA ALA A 171 -29.82 15.13 18.74
C ALA A 171 -30.42 15.74 20.03
N GLU A 172 -30.32 17.06 20.17
CA GLU A 172 -31.00 17.79 21.22
C GLU A 172 -32.50 17.56 21.05
N HIS A 173 -33.08 16.75 21.94
CA HIS A 173 -34.51 16.59 22.07
C HIS A 173 -34.99 17.77 22.92
N VAL A 174 -35.49 18.82 22.28
CA VAL A 174 -36.19 19.92 22.96
C VAL A 174 -37.59 19.41 23.33
N PRO A 175 -37.95 19.26 24.62
CA PRO A 175 -39.32 18.97 24.98
C PRO A 175 -40.17 20.24 24.80
N SER A 176 -41.31 20.12 24.13
CA SER A 176 -42.30 21.19 24.07
C SER A 176 -42.89 21.43 25.46
N ALA A 177 -42.90 22.69 25.88
CA ALA A 177 -43.82 23.20 26.88
C ALA A 177 -44.84 24.10 26.18
#